data_AF-L1PDL4-F1
#
_entry.id   AF-L1PDL4-F1
#
_cell.length_a   1.000
_cell.length_b   1.000
_cell.length_c   1.000
_cell.angle_alpha   90.00
_cell.angle_beta   90.00
_cell.angle_gamma   90.00
#
_symmetry.space_group_name_H-M   'P 1'
#
loop_
_entity.id
_entity.type
_entity.pdbx_description
1 polymer ?
#
loop_
_entity_poly.entity_id
_entity_poly.type
_entity_poly.pdbx_seq_one_letter_code
_entity_poly.pdbx_strand_id
1 'polypeptide(L)'
;MGTVRLQATVQEYDIPYLERFLKGISATEINFEREEDAFDILTPEDLKAIALSKEQGNLGMVTSNDDVFKEIRELRERKWK
;
A
#
# COMPACT_ATOMS: atom_id res chain seq x y z
N MET A 1 -15.40 1.80 -39.52
CA MET A 1 -15.33 0.64 -38.60
C MET A 1 -15.15 1.20 -37.20
N GLY A 2 -15.94 0.75 -36.23
CA GLY A 2 -15.80 1.16 -34.84
C GLY A 2 -14.73 0.33 -34.12
N THR A 3 -14.20 0.87 -33.02
CA THR A 3 -13.26 0.19 -32.13
C THR A 3 -13.99 -0.28 -30.87
N VAL A 4 -13.54 -1.41 -30.29
CA VAL A 4 -14.07 -1.97 -29.04
C VAL A 4 -12.92 -2.15 -28.07
N ARG A 5 -13.08 -1.72 -26.82
CA ARG A 5 -12.11 -1.92 -25.73
C ARG A 5 -12.56 -3.07 -24.84
N LEU A 6 -11.64 -3.99 -24.54
CA LEU A 6 -11.86 -5.13 -23.66
C LEU A 6 -10.89 -5.03 -22.46
N GLN A 7 -11.37 -5.36 -21.27
CA GLN A 7 -10.59 -5.43 -20.04
C GLN A 7 -10.99 -6.71 -19.29
N ALA A 8 -10.00 -7.47 -18.79
CA ALA A 8 -10.21 -8.74 -18.10
C ALA A 8 -9.08 -9.01 -17.10
N THR A 9 -9.39 -9.74 -16.02
CA THR A 9 -8.41 -10.29 -15.07
C THR A 9 -8.01 -11.68 -15.53
N VAL A 10 -6.72 -11.95 -15.63
CA VAL A 10 -6.16 -13.21 -16.15
C VAL A 10 -5.01 -13.70 -15.28
N GLN A 11 -4.74 -15.01 -15.31
CA GLN A 11 -3.59 -15.56 -14.61
C GLN A 11 -2.29 -15.28 -15.38
N GLU A 12 -1.18 -15.09 -14.67
CA GLU A 12 0.11 -14.70 -15.28
C GLU A 12 0.63 -15.75 -16.27
N TYR A 13 0.37 -17.05 -16.02
CA TYR A 13 0.77 -18.13 -16.93
C TYR A 13 -0.01 -18.13 -18.26
N ASP A 14 -1.17 -17.46 -18.33
CA ASP A 14 -1.98 -17.35 -19.55
C ASP A 14 -1.49 -16.24 -20.49
N ILE A 15 -0.67 -15.30 -20.00
CA ILE A 15 -0.17 -14.13 -20.76
C ILE A 15 0.45 -14.52 -22.10
N PRO A 16 1.37 -15.52 -22.20
CA PRO A 16 1.99 -15.87 -23.48
C PRO A 16 1.00 -16.36 -24.55
N TYR A 17 -0.11 -17.00 -24.14
CA TYR A 17 -1.15 -17.46 -25.06
C TYR A 17 -2.04 -16.30 -25.51
N LEU A 18 -2.40 -15.42 -24.58
CA LEU A 18 -3.20 -14.22 -24.86
C LEU A 18 -2.46 -13.26 -25.79
N GLU A 19 -1.17 -13.03 -25.58
CA GLU A 19 -0.36 -12.22 -26.49
C GLU A 19 -0.36 -12.75 -27.92
N ARG A 20 -0.21 -14.07 -28.10
CA ARG A 20 -0.24 -14.71 -29.41
C ARG A 20 -1.60 -14.54 -30.07
N PHE A 21 -2.68 -14.75 -29.32
CA PHE A 21 -4.04 -14.58 -29.81
C PHE A 21 -4.32 -13.14 -30.24
N LEU A 22 -3.98 -12.16 -29.38
CA LEU A 22 -4.22 -10.73 -29.63
C LEU A 22 -3.43 -10.21 -30.85
N LYS A 23 -2.18 -10.68 -31.04
CA LYS A 23 -1.40 -10.40 -32.26
C LYS A 23 -2.05 -11.00 -33.51
N GLY A 24 -2.65 -12.19 -33.40
CA GLY A 24 -3.34 -12.86 -34.50
C GLY A 24 -4.60 -12.13 -34.98
N ILE A 25 -5.24 -11.35 -34.11
CA ILE A 25 -6.42 -10.53 -34.46
C ILE A 25 -6.09 -9.05 -34.73
N SER A 26 -4.80 -8.71 -34.86
CA SER A 26 -4.32 -7.34 -35.13
C SER A 26 -4.75 -6.31 -34.07
N ALA A 27 -4.77 -6.69 -32.78
CA ALA A 27 -4.99 -5.74 -31.69
C ALA A 27 -3.84 -4.72 -31.62
N THR A 28 -4.17 -3.43 -31.49
CA THR A 28 -3.21 -2.31 -31.57
C THR A 28 -2.63 -1.85 -30.23
N GLU A 29 -3.33 -2.07 -29.11
CA GLU A 29 -2.97 -1.53 -27.78
C GLU A 29 -3.03 -2.63 -26.70
N ILE A 30 -2.05 -3.54 -26.72
CA ILE A 30 -1.97 -4.65 -25.77
C ILE A 30 -1.15 -4.19 -24.56
N ASN A 31 -1.80 -4.01 -23.41
CA ASN A 31 -1.16 -3.69 -22.13
C ASN A 31 -1.59 -4.72 -21.07
N PHE A 32 -0.64 -5.29 -20.34
CA PHE A 32 -0.89 -6.14 -19.17
C PHE A 32 -0.44 -5.38 -17.94
N GLU A 33 -1.39 -4.90 -17.15
CA GLU A 33 -1.14 -4.30 -15.86
C GLU A 33 -1.17 -5.39 -14.79
N ARG A 34 -0.14 -5.43 -13.95
CA ARG A 34 -0.16 -6.26 -12.75
C ARG A 34 -0.96 -5.50 -11.70
N GLU A 35 -1.93 -6.15 -11.09
CA GLU A 35 -2.50 -5.62 -9.85
C GLU A 35 -1.34 -5.62 -8.84
N GLU A 36 -0.88 -4.43 -8.44
CA GLU A 36 0.16 -4.32 -7.40
C GLU A 36 -0.40 -4.97 -6.14
N ASP A 37 0.25 -6.03 -5.67
CA ASP A 37 -0.11 -6.67 -4.42
C ASP A 37 -0.11 -5.60 -3.33
N ALA A 38 -1.24 -5.38 -2.68
CA ALA A 38 -1.39 -4.38 -1.60
C ALA A 38 -0.44 -4.59 -0.40
N PHE A 39 0.41 -5.61 -0.45
CA PHE A 39 1.50 -5.86 0.49
C PHE A 39 2.78 -5.07 0.21
N ASP A 40 2.95 -4.51 -0.99
CA ASP A 40 4.08 -3.60 -1.32
C ASP A 40 3.90 -2.19 -0.72
N ILE A 41 2.82 -1.94 0.02
CA ILE A 41 2.58 -0.65 0.71
C ILE A 41 3.61 -0.40 1.82
N LEU A 42 4.12 -1.46 2.46
CA LEU A 42 5.07 -1.31 3.56
C LEU A 42 6.50 -1.50 3.07
N THR A 43 7.27 -0.41 3.10
CA THR A 43 8.70 -0.45 2.80
C THR A 43 9.46 -1.25 3.89
N PRO A 44 10.68 -1.73 3.59
CA PRO A 44 11.54 -2.34 4.61
C PRO A 44 11.76 -1.45 5.84
N GLU A 45 11.78 -0.13 5.66
CA GLU A 45 11.85 0.87 6.73
C GLU A 45 10.59 0.84 7.60
N ASP A 46 9.40 0.76 7.01
CA ASP A 46 8.13 0.69 7.74
C ASP A 46 8.06 -0.59 8.58
N LEU A 47 8.51 -1.71 8.03
CA LEU A 47 8.58 -2.99 8.75
C LEU A 47 9.51 -2.92 9.96
N LYS A 48 10.66 -2.24 9.83
CA LYS A 48 11.58 -1.99 10.96
C LYS A 48 10.94 -1.10 12.02
N ALA A 49 10.25 -0.04 11.62
CA ALA A 49 9.57 0.87 12.54
C ALA A 49 8.47 0.16 13.34
N ILE A 50 7.69 -0.70 12.68
CA ILE A 50 6.65 -1.52 13.33
C ILE A 50 7.29 -2.52 14.31
N ALA A 51 8.39 -3.18 13.93
CA ALA A 51 9.09 -4.11 14.80
C ALA A 51 9.62 -3.41 16.07
N LEU A 52 10.25 -2.24 15.90
CA LEU A 52 10.74 -1.43 17.01
C LEU A 52 9.60 -0.98 17.94
N SER A 53 8.49 -0.50 17.37
CA SER A 53 7.32 -0.07 18.15
C SER A 53 6.74 -1.20 19.00
N LYS A 54 6.68 -2.43 18.46
CA LYS A 54 6.26 -3.61 19.22
C LYS A 54 7.21 -3.94 20.37
N GLU A 55 8.52 -3.85 20.13
CA GLU A 55 9.52 -4.09 21.17
C GLU A 55 9.43 -3.04 22.29
N GLN A 56 9.28 -1.77 21.94
CA GLN A 56 9.06 -0.68 22.90
C GLN A 56 7.80 -0.90 23.75
N GLY A 57 6.71 -1.38 23.13
CA GLY A 57 5.49 -1.77 23.85
C GLY A 57 5.73 -2.88 24.87
N ASN A 58 6.45 -3.93 24.49
CA ASN A 58 6.79 -5.04 25.38
C ASN A 58 7.69 -4.61 26.55
N LEU A 59 8.56 -3.63 26.32
CA LEU A 59 9.42 -3.04 27.35
C LEU A 59 8.72 -2.00 28.22
N GLY A 60 7.42 -1.74 27.98
CA GLY A 60 6.66 -0.72 28.71
C GLY A 60 7.11 0.72 28.40
N MET A 61 7.86 0.93 27.32
CA MET A 61 8.30 2.24 26.82
C MET A 61 7.18 2.94 26.03
N VAL A 62 5.97 2.92 26.57
CA VAL A 62 4.77 3.52 25.98
C VAL A 62 4.17 4.50 26.96
N THR A 63 3.72 5.64 26.45
CA THR A 63 3.02 6.64 27.26
C THR A 63 1.53 6.35 27.26
N SER A 64 0.89 6.45 28.42
CA SER A 64 -0.56 6.30 28.51
C SER A 64 -1.27 7.46 27.81
N ASN A 65 -2.49 7.21 27.33
CA ASN A 65 -3.28 8.24 26.65
C ASN A 65 -3.60 9.42 27.58
N ASP A 66 -3.87 9.13 28.86
CA ASP A 66 -4.18 10.14 29.87
C ASP A 66 -2.98 11.07 30.13
N ASP A 67 -1.77 10.51 30.17
CA ASP A 67 -0.54 11.28 30.33
C ASP A 67 -0.28 12.19 29.12
N VAL A 68 -0.51 11.69 27.90
CA VAL A 68 -0.41 12.50 26.67
C VAL A 68 -1.40 13.67 26.71
N PHE A 69 -2.66 13.43 27.08
CA PHE A 69 -3.66 14.50 27.16
C PHE A 69 -3.35 15.53 28.25
N LYS A 70 -2.80 15.08 29.37
CA LYS A 70 -2.35 15.97 30.45
C LYS A 70 -1.21 16.88 29.97
N GLU A 71 -0.20 16.32 29.32
CA GLU A 71 0.93 17.09 28.78
C GLU A 71 0.47 18.10 27.71
N ILE A 72 -0.44 17.70 26.81
CA ILE A 72 -1.03 18.61 25.82
C ILE A 72 -1.75 19.78 26.51
N ARG A 73 -2.49 19.52 27.59
CA ARG A 73 -3.18 20.56 28.36
C ARG A 73 -2.18 21.53 28.98
N GLU A 74 -1.15 21.02 29.64
CA GLU A 74 -0.09 21.81 30.27
C GLU A 74 0.68 22.68 29.25
N LEU A 75 0.97 22.12 28.06
CA LEU A 75 1.61 22.86 26.96
C LEU A 75 0.73 24.00 26.43
N ARG A 76 -0.58 23.78 26.30
CA ARG A 76 -1.54 24.83 25.90
C ARG A 76 -1.61 25.94 26.93
N GLU A 77 -1.68 25.60 28.21
CA GLU A 77 -1.72 26.58 29.31
C GLU A 77 -0.41 27.39 29.40
N ARG A 78 0.75 26.77 29.15
CA ARG A 78 2.05 27.46 29.10
C ARG A 78 2.20 28.39 27.90
N LYS A 79 1.63 28.06 26.74
CA LYS A 79 1.68 28.92 25.54
C LYS A 79 0.75 30.13 25.61
N TRP A 80 -0.23 30.10 26.51
CA TRP A 80 -1.20 31.18 26.74
C TRP A 80 -0.88 32.05 27.97
N LYS A 81 0.25 31.81 28.65
CA LYS A 81 0.86 32.71 29.64
C LYS A 81 2.03 33.45 29.04
#